data_AF-A0AAU3BPE9-F1
#
_entry.id   AF-A0AAU3BPE9-F1
#
_cell.length_a   1.000
_cell.length_b   1.000
_cell.length_c   1.000
_cell.angle_alpha   90.00
_cell.angle_beta   90.00
_cell.angle_gamma   90.00
#
_symmetry.space_group_name_H-M   'P 1'
#
loop_
_entity.id
_entity.type
_entity.pdbx_description
1 polymer ?
#
loop_
_entity_poly.entity_id
_entity_poly.type
_entity_poly.pdbx_seq_one_letter_code
_entity_poly.pdbx_strand_id
1 'polypeptide(L)'
;MTSASKLDEFQRLPSAILTDGLLAVPLFAVQQLTFTERYTMPPIGTPSFRAAVGNADESASLSALLIGPQRHAWKQGLELMASFAKRGGAIGRFTGGKVSGLILATRMSVRMNMHVTELQFMASTQRIDTIQVTIGLQHVAPPGPVDLLVDAGMLAASTATEFL
;
A
#
# COMPACT_ATOMS: atom_id res chain seq x y z
N MET A 1 -5.00 38.05 6.27
CA MET A 1 -4.66 36.74 5.69
C MET A 1 -4.30 35.82 6.84
N THR A 2 -5.26 35.05 7.31
CA THR A 2 -5.10 34.12 8.44
C THR A 2 -4.24 32.96 7.98
N SER A 3 -3.08 32.77 8.62
CA SER A 3 -2.24 31.59 8.40
C SER A 3 -3.10 30.37 8.77
N ALA A 4 -3.46 29.56 7.76
CA ALA A 4 -4.16 28.31 8.01
C ALA A 4 -3.28 27.49 8.96
N SER A 5 -3.87 27.05 10.07
CA SER A 5 -3.17 26.20 11.03
C SER A 5 -2.68 24.96 10.29
N LYS A 6 -1.42 24.55 10.49
CA LYS A 6 -0.90 23.32 9.89
C LYS A 6 -1.78 22.09 10.18
N LEU A 7 -2.55 22.11 11.27
CA LEU A 7 -3.55 21.10 11.59
C LEU A 7 -4.68 20.99 10.54
N ASP A 8 -5.15 22.10 9.98
CA ASP A 8 -6.19 22.11 8.94
C ASP A 8 -5.64 21.56 7.61
N GLU A 9 -4.34 21.74 7.37
CA GLU A 9 -3.64 21.16 6.23
C GLU A 9 -3.51 19.63 6.38
N PHE A 10 -3.18 19.13 7.58
CA PHE A 10 -3.14 17.69 7.87
C PHE A 10 -4.50 16.99 7.74
N GLN A 11 -5.61 17.71 7.92
CA GLN A 11 -6.95 17.15 7.72
C GLN A 11 -7.32 16.98 6.24
N ARG A 12 -6.63 17.67 5.33
CA ARG A 12 -6.87 17.60 3.87
C ARG A 12 -6.00 16.56 3.17
N LEU A 13 -4.92 16.12 3.82
CA LEU A 13 -4.03 15.09 3.29
C LEU A 13 -4.70 13.71 3.40
N PRO A 14 -4.64 12.88 2.34
CA PRO A 14 -5.16 11.52 2.40
C PRO A 14 -4.42 10.71 3.47
N SER A 15 -5.16 9.81 4.13
CA SER A 15 -4.61 8.94 5.18
C SER A 15 -3.80 7.79 4.58
N ALA A 16 -4.18 7.34 3.38
CA ALA A 16 -3.43 6.39 2.58
C ALA A 16 -3.59 6.72 1.09
N ILE A 17 -2.59 6.38 0.29
CA ILE A 17 -2.62 6.46 -1.17
C ILE A 17 -2.22 5.08 -1.69
N LEU A 18 -3.08 4.51 -2.53
CA LEU A 18 -2.76 3.30 -3.27
C LEU A 18 -2.45 3.69 -4.72
N THR A 19 -1.30 3.30 -5.23
CA THR A 19 -0.87 3.65 -6.59
C THR A 19 -0.14 2.51 -7.29
N ASP A 20 -0.32 2.42 -8.60
CA ASP A 20 0.44 1.51 -9.48
C ASP A 20 1.48 2.26 -10.32
N GLY A 21 1.72 3.54 -10.01
CA GLY A 21 2.59 4.49 -10.72
C GLY A 21 1.93 5.23 -11.87
N LEU A 22 0.82 4.73 -12.43
CA LEU A 22 0.05 5.41 -13.47
C LEU A 22 -1.21 6.06 -12.89
N LEU A 23 -1.89 5.32 -12.02
CA LEU A 23 -3.07 5.76 -11.29
C LEU A 23 -2.74 5.83 -9.81
N ALA A 24 -3.31 6.83 -9.14
CA ALA A 24 -3.24 6.99 -7.70
C ALA A 24 -4.65 7.20 -7.16
N VAL A 25 -5.06 6.33 -6.23
CA VAL A 25 -6.33 6.47 -5.51
C VAL A 25 -6.05 6.95 -4.09
N PRO A 26 -6.38 8.21 -3.77
CA PRO A 26 -6.27 8.72 -2.41
C PRO A 26 -7.45 8.22 -1.55
N LEU A 27 -7.13 7.70 -0.38
CA LEU A 27 -8.08 7.28 0.65
C LEU A 27 -8.03 8.27 1.81
N PHE A 28 -9.05 9.12 1.90
CA PHE A 28 -9.13 10.16 2.92
C PHE A 28 -9.60 9.62 4.26
N ALA A 29 -10.67 8.82 4.26
CA ALA A 29 -11.30 8.29 5.47
C ALA A 29 -10.93 6.82 5.70
N VAL A 30 -9.70 6.55 6.10
CA VAL A 30 -9.26 5.20 6.52
C VAL A 30 -9.66 4.99 7.98
N GLN A 31 -10.49 3.99 8.24
CA GLN A 31 -10.98 3.66 9.58
C GLN A 31 -10.01 2.76 10.33
N GLN A 32 -9.42 1.79 9.62
CA GLN A 32 -8.49 0.83 10.18
C GLN A 32 -7.42 0.49 9.14
N LEU A 33 -6.18 0.42 9.59
CA LEU A 33 -5.02 -0.02 8.82
C LEU A 33 -4.21 -0.98 9.69
N THR A 34 -3.96 -2.18 9.18
CA THR A 34 -3.21 -3.22 9.87
C THR A 34 -2.09 -3.70 8.96
N PHE A 35 -0.86 -3.66 9.44
CA PHE A 35 0.27 -4.37 8.82
C PHE A 35 0.61 -5.61 9.65
N THR A 36 0.85 -6.72 8.98
CA THR A 36 1.28 -7.97 9.61
C THR A 36 2.54 -8.44 8.90
N GLU A 37 3.63 -8.51 9.66
CA GLU A 37 4.92 -9.03 9.21
C GLU A 37 5.23 -10.29 10.00
N ARG A 38 5.49 -11.39 9.30
CA ARG A 38 5.83 -12.68 9.93
C ARG A 38 7.25 -13.06 9.58
N TYR A 39 8.09 -13.09 10.59
CA TYR A 39 9.49 -13.49 10.49
C TYR A 39 9.61 -14.98 10.79
N THR A 40 9.92 -15.78 9.77
CA THR A 40 10.15 -17.23 9.94
C THR A 40 11.60 -17.48 10.34
N MET A 41 11.81 -18.21 11.43
CA MET A 41 13.15 -18.61 11.86
C MET A 41 13.47 -20.02 11.33
N PRO A 42 14.67 -20.24 10.76
CA PRO A 42 15.15 -21.58 10.47
C PRO A 42 15.21 -22.45 11.74
N PRO A 43 15.04 -23.78 11.64
CA PRO A 43 15.11 -24.67 12.79
C PRO A 43 16.47 -24.58 13.50
N ILE A 44 16.43 -24.48 14.83
CA ILE A 44 17.61 -24.37 15.70
C ILE A 44 18.34 -25.72 15.74
N GLY A 45 19.62 -25.75 15.33
CA GLY A 45 20.48 -26.94 15.50
C GLY A 45 21.40 -27.32 14.33
N THR A 46 21.40 -26.58 13.21
CA THR A 46 22.35 -26.82 12.11
C THR A 46 23.63 -25.98 12.28
N PRO A 47 24.83 -26.54 12.05
CA PRO A 47 26.11 -25.84 12.27
C PRO A 47 26.38 -24.68 11.31
N SER A 48 25.52 -24.45 10.31
CA SER A 48 25.52 -23.26 9.47
C SER A 48 24.65 -22.15 10.07
N PHE A 49 24.96 -21.71 11.29
CA PHE A 49 24.34 -20.54 11.91
C PHE A 49 24.92 -19.27 11.29
N ARG A 50 24.56 -19.00 10.03
CA ARG A 50 24.82 -17.72 9.37
C ARG A 50 23.51 -17.27 8.73
N ALA A 51 22.66 -16.65 9.55
CA ALA A 51 21.53 -15.79 9.19
C ALA A 51 20.94 -16.03 7.81
N ALA A 52 20.16 -17.11 7.65
CA ALA A 52 19.15 -17.12 6.60
C ALA A 52 18.02 -16.17 7.08
N VAL A 53 18.17 -14.88 6.78
CA VAL A 53 17.08 -13.92 6.83
C VAL A 53 16.11 -14.34 5.73
N GLY A 54 15.18 -15.23 6.07
CA GLY A 54 14.06 -15.51 5.17
C GLY A 54 13.31 -14.21 4.92
N ASN A 55 12.82 -14.00 3.70
CA ASN A 55 11.93 -12.88 3.40
C ASN A 55 10.74 -12.96 4.37
N ALA A 56 10.47 -11.86 5.07
CA ALA A 56 9.32 -11.80 5.96
C ALA A 56 8.04 -11.90 5.12
N ASP A 57 7.07 -12.69 5.55
CA ASP A 57 5.75 -12.69 4.93
C ASP A 57 5.02 -11.43 5.39
N GLU A 58 4.94 -10.44 4.51
CA GLU A 58 4.26 -9.17 4.81
C GLU A 58 2.87 -9.11 4.17
N SER A 59 1.91 -8.60 4.93
CA SER A 59 0.55 -8.36 4.49
C SER A 59 0.00 -7.08 5.10
N ALA A 60 -0.89 -6.41 4.37
CA ALA A 60 -1.59 -5.22 4.83
C ALA A 60 -3.08 -5.39 4.61
N SER A 61 -3.88 -4.94 5.57
CA SER A 61 -5.33 -4.85 5.44
C SER A 61 -5.76 -3.44 5.81
N LEU A 62 -6.62 -2.84 4.99
CA LEU A 62 -7.17 -1.53 5.26
C LEU A 62 -8.68 -1.52 5.06
N SER A 63 -9.38 -0.78 5.91
CA SER A 63 -10.79 -0.46 5.75
C SER A 63 -10.97 1.04 5.68
N ALA A 64 -11.63 1.53 4.65
CA ALA A 64 -11.82 2.94 4.38
C ALA A 64 -13.26 3.24 3.91
N LEU A 65 -13.62 4.52 3.91
CA LEU A 65 -14.85 5.03 3.34
C LEU A 65 -14.52 5.91 2.13
N LEU A 66 -15.14 5.60 1.00
CA LEU A 66 -15.18 6.47 -0.17
C LEU A 66 -16.37 7.41 0.01
N ILE A 67 -16.07 8.69 0.21
CA ILE A 67 -17.05 9.72 0.54
C ILE A 67 -17.19 10.69 -0.64
N GLY A 68 -18.41 11.15 -0.88
CA GLY A 68 -18.69 12.23 -1.81
C GLY A 68 -18.99 11.79 -3.25
N PRO A 69 -19.04 12.73 -4.20
CA PRO A 69 -19.49 12.46 -5.58
C PRO A 69 -18.47 11.61 -6.37
N GLN A 70 -17.19 11.71 -6.03
CA GLN A 70 -16.11 10.98 -6.70
C GLN A 70 -15.99 9.51 -6.25
N ARG A 71 -16.81 9.05 -5.28
CA ARG A 71 -16.74 7.69 -4.72
C ARG A 71 -16.77 6.58 -5.78
N HIS A 72 -17.55 6.78 -6.84
CA HIS A 72 -17.67 5.81 -7.94
C HIS A 72 -16.43 5.79 -8.83
N ALA A 73 -15.81 6.95 -9.07
CA ALA A 73 -14.56 7.05 -9.81
C ALA A 73 -13.42 6.39 -9.02
N TRP A 74 -13.35 6.63 -7.71
CA TRP A 74 -12.35 5.98 -6.84
C TRP A 74 -12.57 4.48 -6.74
N LYS A 75 -13.81 4.02 -6.63
CA LYS A 75 -14.15 2.59 -6.69
C LYS A 75 -13.64 1.95 -7.99
N GLN A 76 -13.95 2.54 -9.14
CA GLN A 76 -13.50 2.03 -10.44
C GLN A 76 -11.97 2.06 -10.56
N GLY A 77 -11.32 3.09 -10.05
CA GLY A 77 -9.86 3.16 -9.96
C GLY A 77 -9.26 2.02 -9.16
N LEU A 78 -9.85 1.67 -8.01
CA LEU A 78 -9.42 0.54 -7.18
C LEU A 78 -9.64 -0.80 -7.89
N GLU A 79 -10.76 -0.97 -8.59
CA GLU A 79 -11.03 -2.18 -9.39
C GLU A 79 -10.01 -2.35 -10.52
N LEU A 80 -9.69 -1.26 -11.23
CA LEU A 80 -8.68 -1.26 -12.28
C LEU A 80 -7.30 -1.59 -11.72
N MET A 81 -6.89 -0.96 -10.62
CA MET A 81 -5.61 -1.25 -9.98
C MET A 81 -5.52 -2.69 -9.49
N ALA A 82 -6.59 -3.24 -8.92
CA ALA A 82 -6.63 -4.65 -8.53
C ALA A 82 -6.46 -5.58 -9.74
N SER A 83 -7.06 -5.23 -10.89
CA SER A 83 -6.90 -5.99 -12.13
C SER A 83 -5.48 -5.89 -12.72
N PHE A 84 -4.84 -4.72 -12.62
CA PHE A 84 -3.49 -4.47 -13.11
C PHE A 84 -2.41 -5.05 -12.19
N ALA A 85 -2.63 -5.05 -10.88
CA ALA A 85 -1.73 -5.67 -9.91
C ALA A 85 -1.45 -7.12 -10.28
N LYS A 86 -2.46 -7.89 -10.70
CA LYS A 86 -2.29 -9.28 -11.16
C LYS A 86 -1.42 -9.44 -12.41
N ARG A 87 -1.26 -8.39 -13.22
CA ARG A 87 -0.51 -8.40 -14.48
C ARG A 87 0.88 -7.77 -14.38
N GLY A 88 1.34 -7.46 -13.16
CA GLY A 88 2.64 -6.83 -12.91
C GLY A 88 2.63 -5.30 -12.84
N GLY A 89 1.45 -4.67 -12.93
CA GLY A 89 1.28 -3.21 -12.82
C GLY A 89 1.87 -2.41 -13.98
N ALA A 90 1.58 -1.10 -14.00
CA ALA A 90 2.14 -0.20 -15.01
C ALA A 90 3.66 -0.02 -14.82
N ILE A 91 4.12 0.10 -13.57
CA ILE A 91 5.56 0.20 -13.25
C ILE A 91 6.33 -1.06 -13.68
N GLY A 92 5.75 -2.26 -13.55
CA GLY A 92 6.41 -3.48 -14.02
C GLY A 92 6.65 -3.48 -15.52
N ARG A 93 5.74 -2.87 -16.30
CA ARG A 93 5.93 -2.72 -17.75
C ARG A 93 7.05 -1.74 -18.11
N PHE A 94 7.20 -0.64 -17.35
CA PHE A 94 8.26 0.35 -17.58
C PHE A 94 9.63 -0.09 -17.05
N THR A 95 9.68 -0.90 -15.99
CA THR A 95 10.92 -1.35 -15.33
C THR A 95 11.40 -2.73 -15.79
N GLY A 96 10.72 -3.36 -16.76
CA GLY A 96 11.06 -4.69 -17.25
C GLY A 96 10.80 -5.80 -16.22
N GLY A 97 9.83 -5.62 -15.33
CA GLY A 97 9.42 -6.58 -14.30
C GLY A 97 10.24 -6.53 -13.00
N LYS A 98 11.12 -5.54 -12.84
CA LYS A 98 11.98 -5.40 -11.65
C LYS A 98 11.26 -4.81 -10.43
N VAL A 99 10.26 -3.97 -10.66
CA VAL A 99 9.34 -3.46 -9.64
C VAL A 99 7.94 -3.79 -10.12
N SER A 100 7.24 -4.65 -9.40
CA SER A 100 5.98 -5.24 -9.84
C SER A 100 5.00 -5.21 -8.68
N GLY A 101 3.85 -4.57 -8.91
CA GLY A 101 2.78 -4.48 -7.92
C GLY A 101 2.36 -3.04 -7.64
N LEU A 102 1.62 -2.88 -6.56
CA LEU A 102 1.12 -1.62 -6.05
C LEU A 102 2.04 -1.07 -4.96
N ILE A 103 2.07 0.25 -4.87
CA ILE A 103 2.69 1.00 -3.79
C ILE A 103 1.55 1.47 -2.88
N LEU A 104 1.66 1.10 -1.61
CA LEU A 104 0.79 1.59 -0.56
C LEU A 104 1.59 2.61 0.26
N ALA A 105 1.29 3.89 0.06
CA ALA A 105 1.83 4.96 0.88
C ALA A 105 0.83 5.31 1.97
N THR A 106 1.21 5.10 3.23
CA THR A 106 0.42 5.51 4.40
C THR A 106 1.25 6.42 5.28
N ARG A 107 0.61 7.10 6.24
CA ARG A 107 1.34 7.93 7.21
C ARG A 107 2.25 7.15 8.15
N MET A 108 2.08 5.84 8.27
CA MET A 108 2.90 5.01 9.17
C MET A 108 4.07 4.35 8.43
N SER A 109 3.87 4.02 7.16
CA SER A 109 4.90 3.38 6.33
C SER A 109 4.53 3.44 4.85
N VAL A 110 5.56 3.41 4.01
CA VAL A 110 5.43 3.17 2.57
C VAL A 110 5.81 1.72 2.29
N ARG A 111 4.93 0.97 1.62
CA ARG A 111 5.16 -0.43 1.22
C ARG A 111 5.09 -0.55 -0.29
N MET A 112 6.03 -1.30 -0.86
CA MET A 112 6.12 -1.55 -2.30
C MET A 112 5.85 -3.02 -2.63
N ASN A 113 5.65 -3.29 -3.93
CA ASN A 113 5.41 -4.63 -4.45
C ASN A 113 4.22 -5.34 -3.78
N MET A 114 3.19 -4.57 -3.43
CA MET A 114 1.98 -5.09 -2.82
C MET A 114 1.00 -5.57 -3.91
N HIS A 115 0.42 -6.75 -3.72
CA HIS A 115 -0.62 -7.28 -4.60
C HIS A 115 -1.96 -7.34 -3.86
N VAL A 116 -3.04 -6.95 -4.54
CA VAL A 116 -4.40 -7.05 -4.00
C VAL A 116 -4.79 -8.52 -3.87
N THR A 117 -5.01 -8.97 -2.63
CA THR A 117 -5.55 -10.30 -2.33
C THR A 117 -7.07 -10.27 -2.33
N GLU A 118 -7.66 -9.22 -1.78
CA GLU A 118 -9.10 -9.03 -1.66
C GLU A 118 -9.49 -7.57 -1.83
N LEU A 119 -10.60 -7.32 -2.51
CA LEU A 119 -11.20 -5.99 -2.65
C LEU A 119 -12.72 -6.12 -2.47
N GLN A 120 -13.23 -5.62 -1.35
CA GLN A 120 -14.64 -5.68 -1.00
C GLN A 120 -15.24 -4.28 -0.97
N PHE A 121 -16.38 -4.10 -1.61
CA PHE A 121 -17.16 -2.87 -1.57
C PHE A 121 -18.53 -3.14 -0.96
N MET A 122 -18.89 -2.36 0.05
CA MET A 122 -20.19 -2.44 0.71
C MET A 122 -20.89 -1.09 0.63
N ALA A 123 -22.10 -1.11 0.05
CA ALA A 123 -23.01 0.02 0.06
C ALA A 123 -24.20 -0.33 0.97
N SER A 124 -24.60 0.61 1.82
CA SER A 124 -25.72 0.43 2.75
C SER A 124 -26.69 1.61 2.64
N THR A 125 -27.98 1.33 2.76
CA THR A 125 -29.04 2.35 2.78
C THR A 125 -28.99 3.24 4.03
N GLN A 126 -28.30 2.79 5.09
CA GLN A 126 -28.04 3.59 6.28
C GLN A 126 -27.02 4.72 6.03
N ARG A 127 -26.19 4.61 4.98
CA ARG A 127 -25.19 5.61 4.60
C ARG A 127 -25.15 5.80 3.09
N ILE A 128 -26.16 6.53 2.58
CA ILE A 128 -26.46 6.69 1.15
C ILE A 128 -25.28 7.25 0.33
N ASP A 129 -24.46 8.12 0.93
CA ASP A 129 -23.36 8.81 0.22
C ASP A 129 -21.97 8.27 0.50
N THR A 130 -21.88 7.06 1.06
CA THR A 130 -20.60 6.41 1.34
C THR A 130 -20.56 5.00 0.80
N ILE A 131 -19.39 4.59 0.33
CA ILE A 131 -19.09 3.20 0.02
C ILE A 131 -17.98 2.77 0.96
N GLN A 132 -18.23 1.75 1.76
CA GLN A 132 -17.18 1.13 2.57
C GLN A 132 -16.34 0.24 1.68
N VAL A 133 -15.02 0.38 1.77
CA VAL A 133 -14.07 -0.45 1.05
C VAL A 133 -13.15 -1.14 2.03
N THR A 134 -12.94 -2.43 1.82
CA THR A 134 -11.92 -3.22 2.51
C THR A 134 -10.95 -3.77 1.47
N ILE A 135 -9.66 -3.53 1.68
CA ILE A 135 -8.59 -3.93 0.77
C ILE A 135 -7.61 -4.81 1.54
N GLY A 136 -7.44 -6.05 1.06
CA GLY A 136 -6.37 -6.94 1.46
C GLY A 136 -5.22 -6.84 0.47
N LEU A 137 -4.01 -6.74 1.00
CA LEU A 137 -2.77 -6.65 0.23
C LEU A 137 -1.75 -7.65 0.80
N GLN A 138 -0.99 -8.27 -0.08
CA GLN A 138 0.13 -9.13 0.28
C GLN A 138 1.38 -8.69 -0.46
N HIS A 139 2.50 -8.61 0.24
CA HIS A 139 3.78 -8.33 -0.39
C HIS A 139 4.22 -9.53 -1.24
N VAL A 140 4.65 -9.26 -2.46
CA VAL A 140 5.20 -10.27 -3.36
C VAL A 140 6.61 -9.84 -3.73
N ALA A 141 7.59 -10.62 -3.30
CA ALA A 141 8.99 -10.34 -3.61
C ALA A 141 9.20 -10.32 -5.14
N PRO A 142 9.80 -9.25 -5.70
CA PRO A 142 10.20 -9.21 -7.09
C PRO A 142 11.14 -10.37 -7.45
N PRO A 143 11.12 -10.86 -8.70
CA PRO A 143 12.08 -11.86 -9.13
C PRO A 143 13.50 -11.25 -9.24
N GLY A 144 14.37 -11.50 -8.25
CA GLY A 144 15.82 -11.25 -8.35
C GLY A 144 16.51 -10.74 -7.07
N PRO A 145 17.86 -10.63 -7.07
CA PRO A 145 18.66 -10.25 -5.90
C PRO A 145 18.79 -8.73 -5.64
N VAL A 146 18.11 -7.88 -6.43
CA VAL A 146 18.16 -6.40 -6.30
C VAL A 146 17.18 -5.82 -5.27
N ASP A 147 16.35 -6.67 -4.67
CA ASP A 147 15.26 -6.31 -3.76
C ASP A 147 15.75 -5.55 -2.50
N LEU A 148 16.85 -6.04 -1.90
CA LEU A 148 17.44 -5.44 -0.69
C LEU A 148 17.95 -4.01 -0.89
N LEU A 149 18.38 -3.65 -2.10
CA LEU A 149 18.87 -2.31 -2.42
C LEU A 149 17.73 -1.31 -2.66
N VAL A 150 16.61 -1.78 -3.23
CA VAL A 150 15.43 -0.95 -3.47
C VAL A 150 14.73 -0.65 -2.15
N ASP A 151 14.57 -1.64 -1.28
CA ASP A 151 13.97 -1.42 0.05
C ASP A 151 14.81 -0.48 0.92
N ALA A 152 16.14 -0.62 0.91
CA ALA A 152 17.03 0.28 1.63
C ALA A 152 16.98 1.73 1.09
N GLY A 153 16.92 1.88 -0.24
CA GLY A 153 16.79 3.20 -0.88
C GLY A 153 15.46 3.89 -0.56
N MET A 154 14.38 3.11 -0.44
CA MET A 154 13.04 3.65 -0.18
C MET A 154 12.80 3.97 1.29
N LEU A 155 13.38 3.20 2.23
CA LEU A 155 13.38 3.57 3.65
C LEU A 155 14.06 4.93 3.88
N ALA A 156 15.16 5.19 3.16
CA ALA A 156 15.85 6.48 3.21
C ALA A 156 15.02 7.62 2.58
N ALA A 157 14.28 7.35 1.51
CA ALA A 157 13.38 8.33 0.90
C ALA A 157 12.16 8.62 1.78
N SER A 158 11.55 7.60 2.39
CA SER A 158 10.37 7.77 3.24
C SER A 158 10.70 8.52 4.53
N THR A 159 11.84 8.22 5.15
CA THR A 159 12.32 8.98 6.31
C THR A 159 12.67 10.43 5.95
N ALA A 160 13.25 10.69 4.77
CA ALA A 160 13.49 12.05 4.32
C ALA A 160 12.20 12.85 4.09
N THR A 161 11.13 12.21 3.62
CA THR A 161 9.82 12.86 3.44
C THR A 161 9.05 13.12 4.73
N GLU A 162 9.36 12.45 5.84
CA GLU A 162 8.78 12.77 7.16
C GLU A 162 9.38 14.04 7.80
N PHE A 163 10.50 14.57 7.29
CA PHE A 163 11.15 15.79 7.80
C PHE A 163 10.86 17.07 6.98
N LEU A 164 9.92 17.02 6.03
CA LEU A 164 9.46 18.19 5.24
C LEU A 164 8.01 18.51 5.56
#